data_AF-C6FBQ3-F1
#
_entry.id   AF-C6FBQ3-F1
#
_cell.length_a   1.000
_cell.length_b   1.000
_cell.length_c   1.000
_cell.angle_alpha   90.00
_cell.angle_beta   90.00
_cell.angle_gamma   90.00
#
_symmetry.space_group_name_H-M   'P 1'
#
loop_
_entity.id
_entity.type
_entity.pdbx_description
1 polymer ?
#
loop_
_entity_poly.entity_id
_entity_poly.type
_entity_poly.pdbx_seq_one_letter_code
_entity_poly.pdbx_strand_id
1 'polypeptide(L)'
;GTLYISTVKIAFCSDRPLSFKTPSGEESWSYYRVAIPFSNLKAVNPSTNKENPAEKFIQIVTLEGHEFWFMGFVNYESAVSNLQESATRTQPDHVPPHHNQPDSSTLDPTAVHV
;
A
#
# COMPACT_ATOMS: atom_id res chain seq x y z
N GLY A 1 0.88 11.58 4.53
CA GLY A 1 -0.14 10.83 3.78
C GLY A 1 -0.35 9.55 4.50
N THR A 2 -1.51 8.91 4.34
CA THR A 2 -1.81 7.64 4.99
C THR A 2 -1.70 6.50 3.98
N LEU A 3 -0.98 5.45 4.38
CA LEU A 3 -0.93 4.18 3.67
C LEU A 3 -1.94 3.22 4.31
N TYR A 4 -2.77 2.61 3.49
CA TYR A 4 -3.80 1.65 3.88
C TYR A 4 -3.43 0.29 3.28
N ILE A 5 -3.55 -0.75 4.09
CA ILE A 5 -3.36 -2.13 3.66
C ILE A 5 -4.69 -2.85 3.87
N SER A 6 -5.16 -3.52 2.82
CA SER A 6 -6.32 -4.40 2.86
C SER A 6 -5.90 -5.81 2.47
N THR A 7 -6.85 -6.74 2.37
CA THR A 7 -6.60 -8.10 1.88
C THR A 7 -6.43 -8.20 0.37
N VAL A 8 -6.75 -7.15 -0.40
CA VAL A 8 -6.74 -7.19 -1.88
C VAL A 8 -5.85 -6.13 -2.54
N LYS A 9 -5.51 -5.05 -1.83
CA LYS A 9 -4.72 -3.94 -2.36
C LYS A 9 -4.03 -3.12 -1.26
N ILE A 10 -3.00 -2.41 -1.68
CA ILE A 10 -2.39 -1.31 -0.94
C ILE A 10 -2.95 -0.01 -1.50
N ALA A 11 -3.29 0.96 -0.65
CA ALA A 11 -3.74 2.27 -1.09
C ALA A 11 -3.02 3.39 -0.34
N PHE A 12 -2.82 4.52 -1.00
CA PHE A 12 -2.24 5.72 -0.41
C PHE A 12 -3.14 6.91 -0.70
N CYS A 13 -3.28 7.80 0.29
CA CYS A 13 -3.89 9.12 0.11
C CYS A 13 -2.97 10.19 0.70
N SER A 14 -2.71 11.25 -0.07
CA SER A 14 -2.02 12.42 0.47
C SER A 14 -2.89 13.16 1.48
N ASP A 15 -2.27 13.78 2.48
CA ASP A 15 -2.98 14.66 3.44
C ASP A 15 -3.02 16.10 2.94
N ARG A 16 -2.16 16.41 1.96
CA ARG A 16 -2.07 17.72 1.34
C ARG A 16 -2.67 17.66 -0.06
N PRO A 17 -3.68 18.49 -0.38
CA PRO A 17 -4.20 18.60 -1.72
C PRO A 17 -3.22 19.39 -2.60
N LEU A 18 -3.21 19.06 -3.89
CA LEU A 18 -2.49 19.78 -4.94
C LEU A 18 -3.48 20.69 -5.66
N SER A 19 -3.10 21.94 -5.89
CA SER A 19 -3.89 22.85 -6.73
C SER A 19 -3.53 22.70 -8.20
N PHE A 20 -4.52 22.90 -9.06
CA PHE A 20 -4.34 22.96 -10.52
C PHE A 20 -5.38 23.91 -11.13
N LYS A 21 -5.12 24.34 -12.37
CA LYS A 21 -6.07 25.16 -13.14
C LYS A 21 -6.88 24.25 -14.07
N THR A 22 -8.20 24.39 -14.03
CA THR A 22 -9.10 23.71 -14.97
C THR A 22 -8.98 24.34 -16.37
N PRO A 23 -9.51 23.70 -17.42
CA PRO A 23 -9.56 24.29 -18.76
C PRO A 23 -10.33 25.64 -18.82
N SER A 24 -11.24 25.89 -17.87
CA SER A 24 -11.95 27.18 -17.73
C SER A 24 -11.14 28.26 -17.01
N GLY A 25 -9.95 27.94 -16.48
CA GLY A 25 -9.08 28.85 -15.75
C GLY A 25 -9.35 28.92 -14.23
N GLU A 26 -10.31 28.15 -13.73
CA GLU A 26 -10.65 28.10 -12.30
C GLU A 26 -9.62 27.29 -11.52
N GLU A 27 -9.37 27.67 -10.27
CA GLU A 27 -8.52 26.88 -9.37
C GLU A 27 -9.31 25.72 -8.77
N SER A 28 -8.75 24.52 -8.90
CA SER A 28 -9.30 23.30 -8.31
C SER A 28 -8.23 22.57 -7.50
N TRP A 29 -8.67 21.65 -6.64
CA TRP A 29 -7.82 20.94 -5.71
C TRP A 29 -8.06 19.45 -5.82
N SER A 30 -6.99 18.66 -5.73
CA SER A 30 -7.08 17.20 -5.74
C SER A 30 -6.06 16.58 -4.81
N TYR A 31 -6.47 15.51 -4.13
CA TYR A 31 -5.56 14.71 -3.34
C TYR A 31 -4.89 13.67 -4.23
N TYR A 32 -3.59 13.49 -4.06
CA TYR A 32 -2.88 12.40 -4.73
C TYR A 32 -3.29 11.08 -4.08
N ARG A 33 -3.82 10.17 -4.89
CA ARG A 33 -4.31 8.86 -4.46
C ARG A 33 -3.72 7.79 -5.34
N VAL A 34 -3.32 6.69 -4.71
CA VAL A 34 -2.80 5.50 -5.38
C VAL A 34 -3.52 4.29 -4.83
N ALA A 35 -3.85 3.33 -5.69
CA ALA A 35 -4.36 2.02 -5.30
C ALA A 35 -3.65 0.96 -6.14
N ILE A 36 -2.92 0.06 -5.47
CA ILE A 36 -2.11 -1.00 -6.06
C ILE A 36 -2.74 -2.34 -5.66
N PRO A 37 -3.49 -2.99 -6.56
CA PRO A 37 -3.96 -4.36 -6.33
C PRO A 37 -2.76 -5.29 -6.09
N PHE A 38 -2.90 -6.27 -5.20
CA PHE A 38 -1.83 -7.26 -4.99
C PHE A 38 -1.54 -8.08 -6.25
N SER A 39 -2.53 -8.27 -7.12
CA SER A 39 -2.33 -8.89 -8.44
C SER A 39 -1.40 -8.08 -9.36
N ASN A 40 -1.18 -6.80 -9.07
CA ASN A 40 -0.23 -5.93 -9.78
C ASN A 40 1.01 -5.60 -8.93
N LEU A 41 1.14 -6.19 -7.74
CA LEU A 41 2.29 -5.97 -6.87
C LEU A 41 3.43 -6.91 -7.27
N LYS A 42 4.59 -6.35 -7.61
CA LYS A 42 5.80 -7.10 -7.93
C LYS A 42 6.67 -7.34 -6.70
N ALA A 43 6.91 -6.31 -5.90
CA ALA A 43 7.79 -6.39 -4.75
C ALA A 43 7.50 -5.32 -3.70
N VAL A 44 7.82 -5.65 -2.44
CA VAL A 44 7.92 -4.71 -1.32
C VAL A 44 9.32 -4.84 -0.73
N ASN A 45 10.15 -3.82 -0.95
CA ASN A 45 11.55 -3.82 -0.53
C ASN A 45 11.76 -2.79 0.58
N PRO A 46 12.10 -3.22 1.82
CA PRO A 46 12.62 -2.31 2.83
C PRO A 46 14.00 -1.81 2.41
N SER A 47 14.28 -0.54 2.65
CA SER A 47 15.57 0.09 2.37
C SER A 47 15.93 1.09 3.46
N THR A 48 17.21 1.16 3.78
CA THR A 48 17.76 2.09 4.78
C THR A 48 18.92 2.83 4.15
N ASN A 49 18.98 4.15 4.33
CA ASN A 49 20.11 4.94 3.86
C ASN A 49 21.39 4.52 4.61
N LYS A 50 22.45 4.22 3.85
CA LYS A 50 23.74 3.80 4.40
C LYS A 50 24.46 4.91 5.17
N GLU A 51 24.28 6.16 4.74
CA GLU A 51 24.89 7.33 5.36
C GLU A 51 24.07 7.82 6.55
N ASN A 52 22.75 7.64 6.49
CA ASN A 52 21.83 8.02 7.56
C ASN A 52 20.85 6.87 7.90
N PRO A 53 21.19 5.98 8.85
CA PRO A 53 20.33 4.85 9.20
C PRO A 53 18.95 5.22 9.76
N ALA A 54 18.72 6.48 10.14
CA ALA A 54 17.40 6.96 10.54
C ALA A 54 16.45 7.15 9.34
N GLU A 55 16.98 7.32 8.14
CA GLU A 55 16.19 7.39 6.91
C GLU A 55 15.86 5.98 6.42
N LYS A 56 14.63 5.58 6.70
CA LYS A 56 14.07 4.30 6.28
C LYS A 56 12.98 4.50 5.23
N PHE A 57 13.00 3.65 4.22
CA PHE A 57 12.13 3.72 3.05
C PHE A 57 11.52 2.34 2.78
N ILE A 58 10.28 2.32 2.32
CA ILE A 58 9.68 1.11 1.75
C ILE A 58 9.42 1.39 0.27
N GLN A 59 10.08 0.62 -0.59
CA GLN A 59 9.83 0.63 -2.02
C GLN A 59 8.73 -0.37 -2.36
N ILE A 60 7.72 0.10 -3.08
CA ILE A 60 6.65 -0.73 -3.64
C ILE A 60 6.80 -0.70 -5.15
N VAL A 61 7.01 -1.87 -5.76
CA VAL A 61 7.20 -2.02 -7.20
C VAL A 61 5.99 -2.73 -7.79
N THR A 62 5.44 -2.20 -8.88
CA THR A 62 4.35 -2.83 -9.62
C THR A 62 4.87 -3.74 -10.75
N LEU A 63 4.04 -4.63 -11.27
CA LEU A 63 4.42 -5.49 -12.41
C LEU A 63 4.74 -4.66 -13.66
N GLU A 64 4.10 -3.51 -13.81
CA GLU A 64 4.33 -2.54 -14.89
C GLU A 64 5.62 -1.72 -14.73
N GLY A 65 6.33 -1.88 -13.60
CA GLY A 65 7.58 -1.17 -13.34
C GLY A 65 7.43 0.20 -12.70
N HIS A 66 6.22 0.63 -12.32
CA HIS A 66 6.06 1.80 -11.46
C HIS A 66 6.65 1.54 -10.08
N GLU A 67 7.40 2.51 -9.57
CA GLU A 67 8.00 2.48 -8.24
C GLU A 67 7.43 3.57 -7.35
N PHE A 68 7.01 3.18 -6.15
CA PHE A 68 6.54 4.10 -5.12
C PHE A 68 7.42 3.98 -3.89
N TRP A 69 7.96 5.12 -3.44
CA TRP A 69 8.83 5.18 -2.27
C TRP A 69 8.08 5.85 -1.12
N PHE A 70 7.85 5.10 -0.05
CA PHE A 70 7.19 5.59 1.16
C PHE A 70 8.20 5.74 2.29
N MET A 71 8.05 6.82 3.06
CA MET A 71 8.93 7.20 4.17
C MET A 71 8.10 7.76 5.32
N GLY A 72 8.75 7.99 6.46
CA GLY A 72 8.13 8.70 7.59
C GLY A 72 7.12 7.86 8.36
N PHE A 73 7.28 6.53 8.31
CA PHE A 73 6.50 5.61 9.14
C PHE A 73 6.82 5.82 10.62
N VAL A 74 5.78 5.98 11.44
CA VAL A 74 5.92 6.06 12.90
C VAL A 74 6.50 4.75 13.44
N ASN A 75 6.07 3.62 12.88
CA ASN A 75 6.60 2.29 13.16
C ASN A 75 6.96 1.58 11.85
N TYR A 76 8.17 1.83 11.37
CA TYR A 76 8.66 1.29 10.10
C TYR A 76 8.66 -0.24 10.06
N GLU A 77 9.13 -0.88 11.12
CA GLU A 77 9.27 -2.33 11.21
C GLU A 77 7.90 -3.03 11.13
N SER A 78 6.89 -2.50 11.81
CA SER A 78 5.52 -3.00 11.68
C SER A 78 4.95 -2.75 10.28
N ALA A 79 5.22 -1.60 9.66
CA ALA A 79 4.77 -1.32 8.30
C ALA A 79 5.37 -2.30 7.28
N VAL A 80 6.67 -2.59 7.37
CA VAL A 80 7.35 -3.58 6.52
C VAL A 80 6.71 -4.96 6.69
N SER A 81 6.56 -5.41 7.94
CA SER A 81 5.98 -6.73 8.24
C SER A 81 4.58 -6.89 7.66
N ASN A 82 3.68 -5.91 7.89
CA ASN A 82 2.31 -5.96 7.40
C ASN A 82 2.23 -5.94 5.86
N LEU A 83 3.06 -5.14 5.18
CA LEU A 83 3.08 -5.09 3.73
C LEU A 83 3.57 -6.39 3.11
N GLN A 84 4.64 -6.97 3.65
CA GLN A 84 5.19 -8.23 3.15
C GLN A 84 4.25 -9.41 3.40
N GLU A 85 3.65 -9.52 4.59
CA GLU A 85 2.67 -10.57 4.90
C GLU A 85 1.43 -10.49 4.00
N SER A 86 0.93 -9.28 3.75
CA SER A 86 -0.25 -9.10 2.88
C SER A 86 0.08 -9.44 1.42
N ALA A 87 1.30 -9.14 0.98
CA ALA A 87 1.79 -9.49 -0.36
C ALA A 87 1.92 -11.01 -0.56
N THR A 88 2.39 -11.75 0.45
CA THR A 88 2.55 -13.21 0.37
C THR A 88 1.22 -13.95 0.47
N ARG A 89 0.27 -13.47 1.28
CA ARG A 89 -1.06 -14.07 1.43
C ARG A 89 -1.87 -14.09 0.13
N THR A 90 -1.56 -13.21 -0.81
CA THR A 90 -2.30 -13.07 -2.07
C THR A 90 -1.64 -13.84 -3.24
N GLN A 91 -0.48 -14.48 -3.03
CA GLN A 91 0.12 -15.36 -4.03
C GLN A 91 -0.52 -16.77 -3.95
N PRO A 92 -0.96 -17.36 -5.07
CA PRO A 92 -1.82 -18.55 -5.08
C PRO A 92 -1.19 -19.89 -4.62
N ASP A 93 0.06 -19.93 -4.16
CA ASP A 93 0.81 -21.19 -3.94
C ASP A 93 0.81 -21.71 -2.49
N HIS A 94 -0.27 -21.52 -1.74
CA HIS A 94 -0.50 -22.37 -0.56
C HIS A 94 -1.98 -22.73 -0.43
N VAL A 95 -2.39 -23.80 -1.11
CA VAL A 95 -3.68 -24.47 -0.88
C VAL A 95 -3.56 -25.30 0.40
N PRO A 96 -4.23 -24.96 1.52
CA PRO A 96 -4.34 -25.85 2.66
C PRO A 96 -5.31 -26.99 2.30
N PRO A 97 -5.10 -28.23 2.80
CA PRO A 97 -6.00 -29.33 2.51
C PRO A 97 -7.42 -29.00 2.98
N HIS A 98 -8.38 -29.24 2.09
CA HIS A 98 -9.80 -28.95 2.22
C HIS A 98 -10.36 -29.21 3.62
N HIS A 99 -10.88 -28.17 4.27
CA HIS A 99 -11.91 -28.34 5.29
C HIS A 99 -12.97 -27.24 5.18
N ASN A 100 -14.23 -27.69 5.25
CA ASN A 100 -15.45 -27.03 4.81
C ASN A 100 -15.67 -25.58 5.30
N GLN A 101 -16.18 -24.76 4.39
CA GLN A 101 -16.70 -23.41 4.62
C GLN A 101 -18.18 -23.45 5.06
N PRO A 102 -18.65 -22.46 5.83
CA PRO A 102 -19.98 -21.91 5.59
C PRO A 102 -19.96 -20.40 5.34
N ASP A 103 -21.05 -19.95 4.69
CA ASP A 103 -21.21 -18.68 3.99
C ASP A 103 -21.57 -17.45 4.84
N SER A 104 -21.36 -16.30 4.18
CA SER A 104 -22.11 -15.03 4.23
C SER A 104 -21.61 -13.85 5.08
N SER A 105 -21.41 -12.74 4.34
CA SER A 105 -21.53 -11.33 4.74
C SER A 105 -20.67 -10.83 5.91
N THR A 106 -19.52 -10.24 5.58
CA THR A 106 -18.84 -9.29 6.47
C THR A 106 -18.33 -8.10 5.65
N LEU A 107 -18.88 -6.92 5.92
CA LEU A 107 -18.22 -5.65 5.60
C LEU A 107 -16.79 -5.73 6.13
N ASP A 108 -15.78 -5.44 5.29
CA ASP A 108 -14.36 -5.47 5.64
C ASP A 108 -14.08 -4.46 6.79
N PRO A 109 -13.86 -4.92 8.03
CA PRO A 109 -13.56 -4.05 9.17
C PRO A 109 -12.03 -3.87 9.35
N THR A 110 -11.21 -4.39 8.43
CA THR A 110 -9.77 -4.61 8.64
C THR A 110 -8.92 -3.69 7.76
N ALA A 111 -9.27 -2.40 7.71
CA ALA A 111 -8.28 -1.40 7.33
C ALA A 111 -7.38 -1.14 8.54
N VAL A 112 -6.19 -1.76 8.57
CA VAL A 112 -5.17 -1.42 9.56
C VAL A 112 -4.56 -0.09 9.15
N HIS A 113 -4.61 0.89 10.06
CA HIS A 113 -3.81 2.10 9.94
C HIS A 113 -2.38 1.76 10.35
N VAL A 114 -1.43 2.05 9.46
CA VAL A 114 0.02 1.89 9.71
C VAL A 114 0.72 3.22 9.56
#